data_AF-A0A9D8S9C2-F1
#
_entry.id   AF-A0A9D8S9C2-F1
#
_cell.length_a   1.000
_cell.length_b   1.000
_cell.length_c   1.000
_cell.angle_alpha   90.00
_cell.angle_beta   90.00
_cell.angle_gamma   90.00
#
_symmetry.space_group_name_H-M   'P 1'
#
loop_
_entity.id
_entity.type
_entity.pdbx_description
1 polymer ?
#
loop_
_entity_poly.entity_id
_entity_poly.type
_entity_poly.pdbx_seq_one_letter_code
_entity_poly.pdbx_strand_id
1 'polypeptide(L)' 'MNISIIGRKCNPREDFRQRAEKRLSKVEKLFGEEASAKVTATVEKNCHIVEITVLKGGMIFRAEE' A
#
# COMPACT_ATOMS: atom_id res chain seq x y z
N MET A 1 -7.54 0.35 9.96
CA MET A 1 -7.43 0.67 8.52
C MET A 1 -7.48 -0.63 7.73
N ASN A 2 -8.32 -0.74 6.69
CA ASN A 2 -8.34 -1.96 5.87
C ASN A 2 -7.18 -1.94 4.87
N ILE A 3 -6.24 -2.88 4.94
CA ILE A 3 -5.04 -2.92 4.10
C ILE A 3 -5.16 -4.04 3.07
N SER A 4 -5.11 -3.69 1.79
CA SER A 4 -5.07 -4.64 0.68
C SER A 4 -3.76 -4.54 -0.08
N ILE A 5 -3.00 -5.64 -0.16
CA ILE A 5 -1.74 -5.71 -0.91
C ILE A 5 -1.95 -6.55 -2.17
N ILE A 6 -1.70 -5.95 -3.32
CA ILE A 6 -1.89 -6.56 -4.64
C ILE A 6 -0.54 -6.62 -5.35
N GLY A 7 -0.18 -7.81 -5.83
CA GLY A 7 0.98 -8.00 -6.69
C GLY A 7 0.55 -8.08 -8.15
N ARG A 8 1.11 -7.21 -9.00
CA ARG A 8 0.92 -7.24 -10.44
C ARG A 8 2.20 -7.71 -11.11
N LYS A 9 2.13 -8.85 -11.81
CA LYS A 9 3.29 -9.56 -12.41
C LYS A 9 4.37 -9.99 -11.41
N CYS A 10 4.11 -9.89 -10.10
CA CYS A 10 4.99 -10.36 -9.05
C CYS A 10 4.19 -10.91 -7.87
N ASN A 11 4.80 -11.86 -7.16
CA ASN A 11 4.26 -12.34 -5.90
C ASN A 11 4.95 -11.58 -4.75
N PRO A 12 4.24 -10.70 -4.01
CA PRO A 12 4.85 -9.97 -2.91
C PRO A 12 5.29 -10.97 -1.84
N ARG A 13 6.60 -10.96 -1.53
CA ARG A 13 7.18 -11.78 -0.46
C ARG A 13 6.68 -11.33 0.91
N GLU A 14 6.79 -12.22 1.89
CA GLU A 14 6.39 -11.94 3.27
C GLU A 14 7.17 -10.77 3.88
N ASP A 15 8.47 -10.64 3.58
CA ASP A 15 9.28 -9.46 3.92
C ASP A 15 8.66 -8.14 3.43
N PHE A 16 8.12 -8.12 2.22
CA PHE A 16 7.48 -6.94 1.67
C PHE A 16 6.19 -6.62 2.44
N ARG A 17 5.40 -7.64 2.77
CA ARG A 17 4.18 -7.48 3.57
C ARG A 17 4.50 -6.90 4.95
N GLN A 18 5.45 -7.47 5.68
CA GLN A 18 5.85 -6.94 6.98
C GLN A 18 6.35 -5.50 6.90
N ARG A 19 7.15 -5.15 5.89
CA ARG A 19 7.61 -3.76 5.70
C ARG A 19 6.47 -2.82 5.34
N ALA A 20 5.56 -3.25 4.47
CA ALA A 20 4.38 -2.49 4.08
C ALA A 20 3.48 -2.25 5.30
N GLU A 21 3.18 -3.28 6.09
CA GLU A 21 2.40 -3.17 7.33
C GLU A 21 3.04 -2.23 8.34
N LYS A 22 4.36 -2.31 8.55
CA LYS A 22 5.07 -1.40 9.46
C LYS A 22 5.02 0.06 9.01
N ARG A 23 5.03 0.32 7.70
CA ARG A 23 4.85 1.67 7.13
C ARG A 23 3.40 2.13 7.24
N LEU A 24 2.46 1.26 6.89
CA LEU A 24 1.03 1.51 6.95
C LEU A 24 0.52 1.71 8.37
N SER A 25 1.12 1.09 9.39
CA SER A 25 0.78 1.36 10.79
C SER A 25 1.06 2.81 11.19
N LYS A 26 2.06 3.47 10.59
CA LYS A 26 2.29 4.92 10.80
C LYS A 26 1.23 5.76 10.10
N VAL A 27 0.80 5.32 8.91
CA VAL A 27 -0.27 5.96 8.13
C VAL A 27 -1.59 5.81 8.87
N GLU A 28 -1.93 4.62 9.35
CA GLU A 28 -3.13 4.34 10.14
C GLU A 28 -3.25 5.26 11.35
N LYS A 29 -2.16 5.54 12.08
CA LYS A 29 -2.16 6.52 13.19
C LYS A 29 -2.52 7.95 12.76
N LEU A 30 -2.26 8.32 11.51
CA LEU A 30 -2.57 9.65 10.96
C LEU A 30 -4.00 9.72 10.40
N PHE A 31 -4.45 8.64 9.75
CA PHE A 31 -5.72 8.63 9.01
C PHE A 31 -6.89 8.06 9.84
N GLY A 32 -6.63 7.26 10.88
CA GLY A 32 -7.65 6.62 11.73
C GLY A 32 -8.12 5.28 11.18
N GLU A 33 -8.91 4.54 11.98
CA GLU A 33 -9.35 3.17 11.65
C GLU A 33 -10.29 3.09 10.44
N GLU A 34 -11.05 4.14 10.16
CA GLU A 34 -12.03 4.21 9.05
C GLU A 34 -11.39 4.34 7.66
N ALA A 35 -10.07 4.52 7.57
CA ALA A 35 -9.39 4.62 6.29
C ALA A 35 -9.17 3.24 5.63
N SER A 36 -9.15 3.22 4.30
CA SER A 36 -8.78 2.04 3.50
C SER A 36 -7.48 2.30 2.74
N ALA A 37 -6.50 1.41 2.87
CA ALA A 37 -5.24 1.44 2.13
C ALA A 37 -5.17 0.30 1.11
N LYS A 38 -4.76 0.65 -0.10
CA LYS A 38 -4.48 -0.28 -1.19
C LYS A 38 -3.04 -0.09 -1.65
N VAL A 39 -2.22 -1.13 -1.50
CA VAL A 39 -0.84 -1.16 -1.99
C VAL A 39 -0.80 -2.05 -3.23
N THR A 40 -0.33 -1.52 -4.34
CA THR A 40 -0.16 -2.24 -5.59
C THR A 40 1.32 -2.26 -5.95
N ALA A 41 1.94 -3.43 -5.82
CA ALA A 41 3.32 -3.63 -6.24
C ALA A 41 3.33 -4.21 -7.66
N THR A 42 3.91 -3.49 -8.60
CA THR A 42 4.10 -3.91 -9.99
C THR A 42 5.59 -4.08 -10.25
N VAL A 43 5.97 -5.21 -10.84
CA VAL A 43 7.34 -5.39 -11.35
C VAL A 43 7.29 -5.48 -12.85
N GLU A 44 8.03 -4.59 -13.51
CA GLU A 44 8.15 -4.56 -14.95
C GLU A 44 9.63 -4.55 -15.35
N LYS A 45 10.08 -5.69 -15.89
CA LYS A 45 11.50 -5.95 -16.22
C LYS A 45 12.40 -5.73 -15.00
N ASN A 46 13.09 -4.60 -14.93
CA ASN A 46 14.03 -4.23 -13.86
C ASN A 46 13.49 -3.08 -12.99
N CYS A 47 12.28 -2.59 -13.27
CA CYS A 47 11.62 -1.55 -12.49
C CYS A 47 10.65 -2.18 -11.51
N HIS A 48 10.75 -1.75 -10.25
CA HIS A 48 9.84 -2.11 -9.18
C HIS A 48 9.05 -0.86 -8.85
N ILE A 49 7.76 -0.88 -9.14
CA ILE A 49 6.85 0.24 -8.94
C ILE A 49 5.91 -0.15 -7.81
N VAL A 50 5.83 0.67 -6.78
CA VAL A 50 4.94 0.50 -5.65
C VAL A 50 4.00 1.69 -5.59
N GLU A 51 2.74 1.42 -5.85
CA GLU A 51 1.67 2.41 -5.73
C GLU A 51 0.91 2.21 -4.42
N ILE A 52 0.63 3.29 -3.71
CA ILE A 52 -0.19 3.30 -2.51
C ILE A 52 -1.37 4.25 -2.73
N THR A 53 -2.57 3.75 -2.50
CA THR A 53 -3.81 4.53 -2.53
C THR A 53 -4.50 4.43 -1.17
N VAL A 54 -4.73 5.57 -0.52
CA VAL A 54 -5.46 5.68 0.75
C VAL A 54 -6.77 6.43 0.51
N LEU A 55 -7.86 5.84 0.98
CA LEU A 55 -9.22 6.37 0.90
C LEU A 55 -9.69 6.71 2.31
N LYS A 56 -10.09 7.96 2.55
CA LYS A 56 -10.66 8.40 3.83
C LYS A 56 -11.72 9.47 3.61
N GLY A 57 -12.96 9.22 4.05
CA GLY A 57 -14.00 10.26 4.13
C GLY A 57 -14.24 11.04 2.83
N GLY A 58 -14.13 10.37 1.66
CA GLY A 58 -14.26 11.01 0.34
C GLY A 58 -12.97 11.62 -0.23
N MET A 59 -11.86 11.62 0.53
CA MET A 59 -10.54 12.02 0.05
C MET A 59 -9.74 10.81 -0.45
N ILE A 60 -9.01 11.01 -1.54
CA ILE A 60 -8.14 10.00 -2.16
C ILE A 60 -6.70 10.52 -2.12
N PHE A 61 -5.83 9.82 -1.41
CA PHE A 61 -4.40 10.08 -1.38
C PHE A 61 -3.70 8.98 -2.18
N ARG A 62 -2.99 9.34 -3.25
CA ARG A 62 -2.29 8.39 -4.11
C ARG A 62 -0.84 8.82 -4.25
N ALA A 63 0.07 7.86 -4.10
CA ALA A 63 1.49 8.03 -4.32
C ALA A 63 2.05 6.80 -5.04
N GLU A 64 3.06 7.02 -5.87
CA GLU A 64 3.79 5.97 -6.61
C GLU A 64 5.28 6.22 -6.41
N GLU A 65 6.05 5.14 -6.22
CA GLU A 65 7.52 5.14 -6.20
C GLU A 65 8.07 3.92 -6.95
#